data_AF-A0A2M7MTS3-F1
#
_entry.id   AF-A0A2M7MTS3-F1
#
_cell.length_a   1.000
_cell.length_b   1.000
_cell.length_c   1.000
_cell.angle_alpha   90.00
_cell.angle_beta   90.00
_cell.angle_gamma   90.00
#
_symmetry.space_group_name_H-M   'P 1'
#
loop_
_entity.id
_entity.type
_entity.pdbx_description
1 polymer ?
#
loop_
_entity_poly.entity_id
_entity_poly.type
_entity_poly.pdbx_seq_one_letter_code
_entity_poly.pdbx_strand_id
1 'polypeptide(L)'
;LATIGVLLYITAMWISGISQGLMWRAFDDFGNLQYSFVESVAAMHPFYAMRAFGGMFFLTGMLLMAYNVYQTIRQGVRAANVESARLATAAA
;
A
#
# COMPACT_ATOMS: atom_id res chain seq x y z
N LEU A 1 9.72 3.31 1.79
CA LEU A 1 8.51 2.60 2.26
C LEU A 1 7.57 2.24 1.12
N ALA A 2 7.14 3.20 0.30
CA ALA A 2 6.18 2.96 -0.79
C ALA A 2 6.63 1.84 -1.76
N THR A 3 7.86 1.89 -2.27
CA THR A 3 8.36 0.89 -3.25
C THR A 3 8.44 -0.52 -2.66
N ILE A 4 8.92 -0.65 -1.43
CA ILE A 4 9.03 -1.94 -0.73
C ILE A 4 7.63 -2.50 -0.42
N GLY A 5 6.71 -1.66 0.05
CA GLY A 5 5.32 -2.06 0.34
C GLY A 5 4.59 -2.54 -0.92
N VAL A 6 4.78 -1.84 -2.05
CA VAL A 6 4.20 -2.23 -3.35
C VAL A 6 4.80 -3.55 -3.85
N LEU A 7 6.11 -3.74 -3.75
CA LEU A 7 6.74 -5.01 -4.16
C LEU A 7 6.22 -6.19 -3.34
N LEU A 8 6.15 -6.05 -2.01
CA LEU A 8 5.58 -7.08 -1.13
C LEU A 8 4.12 -7.40 -1.49
N TYR A 9 3.34 -6.37 -1.84
CA TYR A 9 1.95 -6.55 -2.27
C TYR A 9 1.85 -7.33 -3.59
N ILE A 10 2.64 -6.93 -4.61
CA ILE A 10 2.61 -7.57 -5.94
C ILE A 10 3.04 -9.03 -5.83
N THR A 11 4.14 -9.32 -5.11
CA THR A 11 4.64 -10.69 -4.94
C THR A 11 3.62 -11.58 -4.23
N ALA A 12 2.98 -11.10 -3.15
CA ALA A 12 1.95 -11.87 -2.44
C ALA A 12 0.74 -12.18 -3.34
N MET A 13 0.29 -11.20 -4.13
CA MET A 13 -0.86 -11.38 -5.03
C MET A 13 -0.56 -12.30 -6.20
N TRP A 14 0.66 -12.26 -6.74
CA TRP A 14 1.09 -13.19 -7.79
C TRP A 14 1.08 -14.64 -7.31
N ILE A 15 1.68 -14.92 -6.16
CA ILE A 15 1.73 -16.28 -5.61
C ILE A 15 0.29 -16.78 -5.34
N SER A 16 -0.53 -15.95 -4.68
CA SER A 16 -1.93 -16.28 -4.42
C SER A 16 -2.71 -16.56 -5.71
N GLY A 17 -2.56 -15.73 -6.74
CA GLY A 17 -3.30 -15.87 -8.00
C GLY A 17 -2.89 -17.10 -8.80
N ILE A 18 -1.59 -17.41 -8.85
CA ILE A 18 -1.09 -18.61 -9.52
C ILE A 18 -1.59 -19.86 -8.79
N SER A 19 -1.47 -19.91 -7.46
CA SER A 19 -1.98 -21.04 -6.66
C SER A 19 -3.48 -21.24 -6.83
N GLN A 20 -4.27 -20.16 -6.83
CA GLN A 20 -5.70 -20.19 -7.09
C GLN A 20 -6.04 -20.80 -8.45
N GLY A 21 -5.39 -20.31 -9.50
CA GLY A 21 -5.60 -20.82 -10.86
C GLY A 21 -5.18 -22.28 -11.03
N LEU A 22 -4.10 -22.70 -10.34
CA LEU A 22 -3.64 -24.08 -10.38
C LEU A 22 -4.63 -25.02 -9.68
N MET A 23 -5.15 -24.63 -8.51
CA MET A 23 -6.10 -25.44 -7.74
C MET A 23 -7.44 -25.60 -8.46
N TRP A 24 -7.93 -24.55 -9.13
CA TRP A 24 -9.19 -24.62 -9.89
C TRP A 24 -9.11 -25.45 -11.17
N ARG A 25 -7.90 -25.76 -11.65
CA ARG A 25 -7.65 -26.60 -12.82
C ARG A 25 -7.01 -27.93 -12.47
N ALA A 26 -6.92 -28.27 -11.18
CA ALA A 26 -6.39 -29.53 -10.72
C ALA A 26 -7.48 -30.61 -10.80
N PHE A 27 -7.29 -31.54 -11.73
CA PHE A 27 -8.12 -32.73 -11.87
C PHE A 27 -7.33 -33.95 -11.38
N ASP A 28 -8.00 -34.90 -10.73
CA ASP A 28 -7.42 -36.20 -10.40
C ASP A 28 -7.33 -37.11 -11.65
N ASP A 29 -6.69 -38.27 -11.51
CA ASP A 29 -6.56 -39.26 -12.59
C ASP A 29 -7.92 -39.83 -13.07
N PHE A 30 -8.99 -39.58 -12.31
CA PHE A 30 -10.36 -40.00 -12.60
C PHE A 30 -11.23 -38.85 -13.16
N GLY A 31 -10.65 -37.65 -13.37
CA GLY A 31 -11.33 -36.47 -13.93
C GLY A 31 -12.15 -35.65 -12.93
N ASN A 32 -12.07 -35.93 -11.63
CA ASN A 32 -12.75 -35.13 -10.59
C ASN A 32 -11.90 -33.92 -10.19
N LEU A 33 -12.53 -32.88 -9.62
CA LEU A 33 -11.79 -31.76 -9.03
C LEU A 33 -11.02 -32.23 -7.79
N GLN A 34 -9.70 -32.05 -7.80
CA GLN A 34 -8.82 -32.38 -6.67
C GLN A 34 -9.07 -31.51 -5.43
N TYR A 35 -9.40 -30.23 -5.64
CA TYR A 35 -9.59 -29.27 -4.54
C TYR A 35 -10.98 -28.67 -4.59
N SER A 36 -11.64 -28.62 -3.44
CA SER A 36 -12.88 -27.87 -3.28
C SER A 36 -12.60 -26.36 -3.27
N PHE A 37 -13.62 -25.55 -3.61
CA PHE A 37 -13.50 -24.09 -3.58
C PHE A 37 -13.08 -23.57 -2.19
N VAL A 38 -13.62 -24.17 -1.12
CA VAL A 38 -13.32 -23.78 0.27
C VAL A 38 -11.85 -24.03 0.63
N GLU A 39 -11.27 -25.13 0.17
CA GLU A 39 -9.84 -25.42 0.39
C GLU A 39 -8.94 -24.43 -0.32
N SER A 40 -9.32 -24.01 -1.54
CA SER A 40 -8.59 -22.94 -2.24
C SER A 40 -8.62 -21.62 -1.45
N VAL A 41 -9.77 -21.24 -0.88
CA VAL A 41 -9.88 -20.02 -0.07
C VAL A 41 -9.07 -20.11 1.23
N ALA A 42 -9.09 -21.27 1.90
CA ALA A 42 -8.32 -21.49 3.13
C ALA A 42 -6.80 -21.38 2.88
N ALA A 43 -6.31 -21.94 1.76
CA ALA A 43 -4.90 -21.86 1.38
C ALA A 43 -4.40 -20.42 1.11
N MET A 44 -5.30 -19.49 0.77
CA MET A 44 -4.95 -18.10 0.42
C MET A 44 -4.88 -17.14 1.59
N HIS A 45 -5.45 -17.52 2.73
CA HIS A 45 -5.45 -16.70 3.94
C HIS A 45 -4.06 -16.11 4.33
N PRO A 46 -2.94 -16.87 4.32
CA PRO A 46 -1.62 -16.32 4.63
C PRO A 46 -1.16 -15.25 3.62
N PHE A 47 -1.52 -15.39 2.33
CA PHE A 47 -1.16 -14.39 1.31
C PHE A 47 -1.95 -13.10 1.47
N TYR A 48 -3.21 -13.16 1.91
CA TYR A 48 -3.98 -11.97 2.24
C TYR A 48 -3.44 -11.23 3.48
N ALA A 49 -2.90 -11.95 4.45
CA ALA A 49 -2.19 -11.33 5.57
C ALA A 49 -0.92 -10.61 5.09
N MET A 50 -0.11 -11.27 4.25
CA MET A 50 1.09 -10.65 3.66
C MET A 50 0.76 -9.40 2.82
N ARG A 51 -0.35 -9.43 2.10
CA ARG A 51 -0.90 -8.27 1.38
C ARG A 51 -1.22 -7.10 2.31
N ALA A 52 -1.85 -7.37 3.45
CA ALA A 52 -2.16 -6.34 4.44
C ALA A 52 -0.89 -5.70 5.03
N PHE A 53 0.14 -6.51 5.30
CA PHE A 53 1.44 -6.00 5.74
C PHE A 53 2.12 -5.12 4.67
N GLY A 54 2.12 -5.55 3.40
CA GLY A 54 2.63 -4.73 2.29
C GLY A 54 1.90 -3.39 2.15
N GLY A 55 0.57 -3.41 2.27
CA GLY A 55 -0.27 -2.21 2.28
C GLY A 55 0.00 -1.28 3.47
N MET A 56 0.28 -1.83 4.66
CA MET A 56 0.62 -1.05 5.84
C MET A 56 1.91 -0.24 5.63
N PHE A 57 2.94 -0.82 5.02
CA PHE A 57 4.16 -0.08 4.67
C PHE A 57 3.90 1.05 3.67
N PHE A 58 3.02 0.82 2.70
CA PHE A 58 2.63 1.88 1.76
C PHE A 58 1.86 3.01 2.45
N LEU A 59 0.88 2.67 3.31
CA LEU A 59 0.10 3.64 4.08
C LEU A 59 0.98 4.50 4.98
N THR A 60 1.92 3.89 5.70
CA THR A 60 2.90 4.63 6.52
C THR A 60 3.73 5.59 5.67
N GLY A 61 4.11 5.19 4.45
CA GLY A 61 4.77 6.09 3.49
C GLY A 61 3.89 7.29 3.10
N MET A 62 2.59 7.07 2.88
CA MET A 62 1.63 8.14 2.59
C MET A 62 1.43 9.10 3.78
N LEU A 63 1.39 8.59 5.01
CA LEU A 63 1.30 9.43 6.21
C LEU A 63 2.53 10.33 6.37
N LEU A 64 3.72 9.80 6.09
CA LEU A 64 4.96 10.60 6.07
C LEU A 64 4.92 11.68 4.99
N MET A 65 4.38 11.37 3.80
CA MET A 65 4.19 12.37 2.74
C MET A 65 3.23 13.49 3.20
N ALA A 66 2.10 13.13 3.79
CA ALA A 66 1.13 14.10 4.30
C ALA A 66 1.74 15.01 5.38
N TYR A 67 2.55 14.45 6.28
CA TYR A 67 3.29 15.23 7.28
C TYR A 67 4.27 16.22 6.63
N ASN A 68 5.04 15.79 5.64
CA ASN A 68 5.99 16.66 4.94
C ASN A 68 5.27 17.81 4.22
N VAL A 69 4.17 17.51 3.51
CA VAL A 69 3.35 18.53 2.84
C VAL A 69 2.78 19.53 3.84
N TYR A 70 2.26 19.06 4.97
CA TYR A 70 1.74 19.93 6.03
C TYR A 70 2.81 20.87 6.58
N GLN A 71 4.03 20.37 6.83
CA GLN A 71 5.15 21.21 7.27
C GLN A 71 5.51 22.28 6.23
N THR A 72 5.57 21.91 4.94
CA THR A 72 5.86 22.85 3.85
C THR A 72 4.82 23.96 3.76
N ILE A 73 3.52 23.64 3.85
CA ILE A 73 2.44 24.63 3.84
C ILE A 73 2.59 25.59 5.04
N ARG A 74 2.84 25.05 6.23
CA ARG A 74 2.97 25.85 7.46
C ARG A 74 4.17 26.80 7.42
N GLN A 75 5.29 26.35 6.83
CA GLN A 75 6.46 27.21 6.63
C GLN A 75 6.21 28.31 5.59
N GLY A 76 5.50 28.00 4.50
CA GLY A 76 5.11 28.98 3.49
C GLY A 76 4.25 30.13 4.05
N VAL A 77 3.26 29.80 4.89
CA VAL A 77 2.44 30.80 5.59
C VAL A 77 3.30 31.70 6.48
N ARG A 78 4.27 31.12 7.20
CA ARG A 78 5.15 31.88 8.09
C ARG A 78 6.08 32.82 7.30
N ALA A 79 6.60 32.39 6.15
CA ALA A 79 7.41 33.22 5.27
C ALA A 79 6.61 34.41 4.70
N ALA A 80 5.36 34.18 4.27
CA ALA A 80 4.48 35.24 3.77
C ALA A 80 4.18 36.31 4.84
N ASN A 81 3.97 35.88 6.09
CA ASN A 81 3.72 36.79 7.22
C ASN A 81 4.95 37.63 7.59
N VAL A 82 6.16 37.07 7.48
CA VAL A 82 7.41 37.80 7.73
C VAL A 82 7.66 38.86 6.66
N GLU A 83 7.39 38.55 5.39
CA GLU A 83 7.57 39.49 4.29
C GLU A 83 6.59 40.66 4.38
N SER A 84 5.31 40.39 4.65
CA SER A 84 4.31 41.42 4.87
C SER A 84 4.63 42.31 6.08
N ALA A 85 5.19 41.75 7.16
CA ALA A 85 5.68 42.54 8.29
C ALA A 85 6.89 43.43 7.91
N ARG A 86 7.84 42.93 7.11
CA ARG A 86 8.98 43.73 6.63
C ARG A 86 8.54 44.90 5.76
N LEU A 87 7.60 44.67 4.84
CA LEU A 87 7.06 45.71 3.97
C LEU A 87 6.30 46.78 4.77
N ALA A 88 5.57 46.38 5.82
CA ALA A 88 4.90 47.32 6.72
C ALA A 88 5.89 48.18 7.50
N THR A 89 7.00 47.61 7.99
CA THR A 89 8.06 48.38 8.68
C THR A 89 8.85 49.27 7.73
N ALA A 90 9.05 48.86 6.47
CA ALA A 90 9.75 49.66 5.46
C ALA A 90 8.92 50.83 4.91
N ALA A 91 7.60 50.76 5.04
CA ALA A 91 6.67 51.82 4.63
C ALA A 91 6.37 52.85 5.73
N ALA A 92 6.84 52.62 6.96
CA ALA A 92 6.69 53.49 8.13
C ALA A 92 7.97 54.31 8.38
#